data_AF-A0A6N4TIS0-F1
#
_entry.id   AF-A0A6N4TIS0-F1
#
_cell.length_a   1.000
_cell.length_b   1.000
_cell.length_c   1.000
_cell.angle_alpha   90.00
_cell.angle_beta   90.00
_cell.angle_gamma   90.00
#
_symmetry.space_group_name_H-M   'P 1'
#
loop_
_entity.id
_entity.type
_entity.pdbx_description
1 polymer ?
#
loop_
_entity_poly.entity_id
_entity_poly.type
_entity_poly.pdbx_seq_one_letter_code
_entity_poly.pdbx_strand_id
1 'polypeptide(L)' 'MSKFIAYVGKNCVACGACMNICPRQAIQVKNGKKAIVAPSSCVGCGLCEKTCPAGIIEIREREMLHA' A
#
# COMPACT_ATOMS: atom_id res chain seq x y z
N MET A 1 -15.21 7.96 3.14
CA MET A 1 -14.00 7.16 2.83
C MET A 1 -13.00 8.08 2.13
N SER A 2 -11.70 8.00 2.43
CA SER A 2 -10.69 8.90 1.83
C SER A 2 -10.66 8.79 0.32
N LYS A 3 -10.39 9.88 -0.41
CA LYS A 3 -10.24 9.86 -1.88
C LYS A 3 -9.01 9.06 -2.34
N PHE A 4 -8.04 8.81 -1.46
CA PHE A 4 -6.76 8.19 -1.79
C PHE A 4 -6.60 6.77 -1.25
N ILE A 5 -5.74 5.98 -1.90
CA ILE A 5 -5.34 4.61 -1.55
C ILE A 5 -3.88 4.35 -1.95
N ALA A 6 -3.19 3.49 -1.22
CA ALA A 6 -1.85 3.03 -1.58
C ALA A 6 -1.90 1.97 -2.69
N TYR A 7 -1.05 2.12 -3.69
CA TYR A 7 -0.82 1.18 -4.78
C TYR A 7 0.58 0.59 -4.66
N VAL A 8 0.70 -0.73 -4.79
CA VAL A 8 1.99 -1.44 -4.71
C VAL A 8 2.42 -1.84 -6.11
N GLY A 9 3.58 -1.36 -6.55
CA GLY A 9 4.18 -1.67 -7.84
C GLY A 9 4.51 -3.16 -8.05
N LYS A 10 4.90 -3.51 -9.29
CA LYS A 10 5.21 -4.90 -9.69
C LYS A 10 6.51 -5.41 -9.06
N ASN A 11 7.49 -4.54 -8.84
CA ASN A 11 8.82 -4.90 -8.30
C ASN A 11 8.84 -4.97 -6.76
N CYS A 12 7.72 -5.30 -6.14
CA CYS A 12 7.66 -5.48 -4.69
C CYS A 12 8.41 -6.76 -4.30
N VAL A 13 9.37 -6.64 -3.38
CA VAL A 13 10.15 -7.77 -2.86
C VAL A 13 9.62 -8.31 -1.53
N ALA A 14 8.39 -7.94 -1.15
CA ALA A 14 7.74 -8.43 0.06
C ALA A 14 8.52 -8.21 1.38
N CYS A 15 9.34 -7.15 1.47
CA CYS A 15 10.20 -6.89 2.65
C CYS A 15 9.44 -6.59 3.96
N GLY A 16 8.13 -6.31 3.90
CA GLY A 16 7.31 -6.08 5.09
C GLY A 16 7.42 -4.69 5.74
N ALA A 17 8.32 -3.81 5.30
CA ALA A 17 8.47 -2.46 5.89
C ALA A 17 7.15 -1.66 5.89
N CYS A 18 6.41 -1.72 4.78
CA CYS A 18 5.10 -1.06 4.65
C CYS A 18 4.01 -1.66 5.53
N MET A 19 4.06 -2.96 5.83
CA MET A 19 3.15 -3.62 6.77
C MET A 19 3.39 -3.11 8.19
N ASN A 20 4.65 -3.07 8.63
CA ASN A 20 5.03 -2.69 9.99
C ASN A 20 4.70 -1.23 10.32
N ILE A 21 4.86 -0.32 9.36
CA ILE A 21 4.57 1.11 9.60
C ILE A 21 3.09 1.46 9.52
N CYS A 22 2.23 0.57 9.01
CA CYS A 22 0.84 0.93 8.72
C CYS A 22 0.00 0.95 10.01
N PRO A 23 -0.42 2.13 10.52
CA PRO A 23 -1.17 2.21 11.79
C PRO A 23 -2.58 1.62 11.67
N ARG A 24 -3.10 1.49 10.44
CA ARG A 24 -4.40 0.91 10.13
C ARG A 24 -4.34 -0.59 9.81
N GLN A 25 -3.14 -1.18 9.82
CA GLN A 25 -2.90 -2.57 9.42
C GLN A 25 -3.51 -2.89 8.04
N ALA A 26 -3.55 -1.89 7.16
CA ALA A 26 -4.19 -2.00 5.86
C ALA A 26 -3.32 -2.73 4.82
N ILE A 27 -2.10 -3.13 5.17
CA ILE A 27 -1.14 -3.74 4.24
C ILE A 27 -0.75 -5.11 4.79
N GLN A 28 -0.86 -6.14 3.96
CA GLN A 28 -0.44 -7.50 4.30
C GLN A 28 0.44 -8.06 3.20
N VAL A 29 1.49 -8.79 3.57
CA VAL A 29 2.35 -9.52 2.66
C VAL A 29 1.91 -10.98 2.70
N LYS A 30 1.34 -11.48 1.60
CA LYS A 30 0.96 -12.90 1.51
C LYS A 30 2.03 -13.68 0.77
N ASN A 31 2.42 -14.83 1.34
CA ASN A 31 3.33 -15.81 0.75
C ASN A 31 4.70 -15.25 0.31
N GLY A 32 5.19 -14.18 0.94
CA GLY A 32 6.49 -13.58 0.62
C GLY A 32 6.63 -13.06 -0.82
N LYS A 33 5.52 -12.84 -1.53
CA LYS A 33 5.54 -12.40 -2.94
C LYS A 33 5.36 -10.90 -3.08
N LYS A 34 4.27 -10.35 -2.52
CA LYS A 34 3.90 -8.95 -2.71
C LYS A 34 3.07 -8.44 -1.53
N ALA A 35 3.22 -7.15 -1.22
CA ALA A 35 2.33 -6.43 -0.33
C ALA A 35 0.97 -6.15 -0.99
N ILE A 36 -0.11 -6.48 -0.29
CA ILE A 36 -1.50 -6.32 -0.72
C ILE A 36 -2.14 -5.28 0.21
N VAL A 37 -2.77 -4.28 -0.38
CA VAL A 37 -3.46 -3.20 0.34
C VAL A 37 -4.95 -3.53 0.44
N ALA A 38 -5.51 -3.50 1.64
CA ALA A 38 -6.93 -3.63 1.92
C ALA A 38 -7.65 -2.28 1.69
N PRO A 39 -8.49 -2.13 0.65
CA PRO A 39 -9.09 -0.83 0.30
C PRO A 39 -10.02 -0.27 1.37
N SER A 40 -10.68 -1.15 2.13
CA SER A 40 -11.59 -0.79 3.22
C SER A 40 -10.87 -0.17 4.43
N SER A 41 -9.59 -0.54 4.65
CA SER A 41 -8.82 -0.11 5.82
C SER A 41 -7.80 0.97 5.49
N CYS A 42 -7.34 1.03 4.24
CA CYS A 42 -6.39 2.05 3.79
C CYS A 42 -7.08 3.42 3.76
N VAL A 43 -6.40 4.44 4.27
CA VAL A 43 -6.87 5.84 4.26
C VAL A 43 -6.02 6.74 3.37
N GLY A 44 -5.00 6.20 2.69
CA GLY A 44 -4.11 6.95 1.81
C GLY A 44 -3.14 7.88 2.54
N CYS A 45 -2.68 7.54 3.75
CA CYS A 45 -1.83 8.43 4.57
C CYS A 45 -0.38 8.63 4.09
N GLY A 46 0.10 7.86 3.09
CA GLY A 46 1.45 8.03 2.54
C GLY A 46 2.62 7.45 3.37
N LEU A 47 2.39 6.94 4.58
CA LEU A 47 3.48 6.37 5.39
C LEU A 47 4.18 5.19 4.71
N CYS A 48 3.40 4.33 4.05
CA CYS A 48 3.91 3.17 3.33
C CYS A 48 4.75 3.55 2.10
N GLU A 49 4.39 4.64 1.40
CA GLU A 49 5.15 5.21 0.29
C GLU A 49 6.51 5.71 0.78
N LYS A 50 6.52 6.52 1.84
CA LYS A 50 7.76 7.07 2.41
C LYS A 50 8.71 6.01 2.98
N THR A 51 8.19 4.93 3.56
CA THR A 51 9.04 3.88 4.16
C THR A 51 9.54 2.87 3.14
N CYS A 52 8.97 2.80 1.94
CA CYS A 52 9.28 1.73 1.00
C CYS A 52 10.73 1.89 0.51
N PRO A 53 11.66 0.97 0.87
CA PRO A 53 13.06 1.11 0.47
C PRO A 53 13.25 0.98 -1.05
N ALA A 54 12.32 0.29 -1.73
CA ALA A 54 12.32 0.16 -3.18
C ALA A 54 11.64 1.35 -3.88
N GLY A 55 10.97 2.25 -3.16
CA GLY A 55 10.24 3.38 -3.75
C GLY A 55 9.10 2.98 -4.70
N ILE A 56 8.53 1.78 -4.54
CA ILE A 56 7.52 1.22 -5.48
C ILE A 56 6.07 1.39 -5.02
N ILE A 57 5.85 2.01 -3.86
CA ILE A 57 4.50 2.26 -3.34
C ILE A 57 4.14 3.69 -3.68
N GLU A 58 2.95 3.90 -4.25
CA GLU A 58 2.45 5.22 -4.64
C GLU A 58 1.07 5.46 -4.05
N ILE A 59 0.77 6.69 -3.63
CA ILE A 59 -0.59 7.08 -3.25
C ILE A 59 -1.35 7.59 -4.48
N ARG A 60 -2.49 6.96 -4.76
CA ARG A 60 -3.34 7.27 -5.93
C ARG A 60 -4.79 7.52 -5.50
N GLU A 61 -5.55 8.21 -6.34
CA GLU A 61 -6.99 8.41 -6.13
C GLU A 61 -7.79 7.11 -6.40
N ARG A 62 -8.86 6.90 -5.62
CA ARG A 62 -9.73 5.72 -5.72
C ARG A 62 -10.63 5.75 -6.96
N GLU A 63 -10.86 6.93 -7.55
CA GLU A 63 -11.79 7.09 -8.68
C GLU A 63 -11.30 6.41 -9.98
N MET A 64 -10.04 5.97 -10.06
CA MET A 64 -9.53 5.17 -11.20
C MET A 64 -9.82 3.66 -11.12
N LEU A 65 -10.63 3.18 -10.17
CA LEU A 65 -11.00 1.75 -10.04
C LEU A 65 -12.39 1.40 -10.63
N HIS A 66 -13.12 2.36 -11.21
CA HIS A 66 -14.45 2.16 -11.80
C HIS A 66 -14.58 2.59 -13.28
N ALA A 67 -13.49 2.66 -14.04
CA ALA A 67 -13.53 2.85 -15.48
C ALA A 67 -13.42 1.52 -16.22
#